data_AF-A0A392P8F5-F1
#
_entry.id   AF-A0A392P8F5-F1
#
_cell.length_a   1.000
_cell.length_b   1.000
_cell.length_c   1.000
_cell.angle_alpha   90.00
_cell.angle_beta   90.00
_cell.angle_gamma   90.00
#
_symmetry.space_group_name_H-M   'P 1'
#
loop_
_entity.id
_entity.type
_entity.pdbx_description
1 polymer ?
#
loop_
_entity_poly.entity_id
_entity_poly.type
_entity_poly.pdbx_seq_one_letter_code
_entity_poly.pdbx_strand_id
1 'polypeptide(L)' 'VISKQERRTVAYHEAGHAVTGWFLEHTDPLLKVTIVPRGTAALGFAQYVPNENLLMTKEQLFDMTCMTLGGRAAEK' A
#
# COMPACT_ATOMS: atom_id res chain seq x y z
N VAL A 1 -7.67 7.80 20.71
CA VAL A 1 -8.69 8.12 19.68
C VAL A 1 -7.98 8.84 18.55
N ILE A 2 -8.04 8.35 17.31
CA ILE A 2 -7.38 8.98 16.15
C ILE A 2 -8.16 10.24 15.75
N SER A 3 -7.45 11.34 15.52
CA SER A 3 -8.06 12.61 15.08
C SER A 3 -8.60 12.51 13.65
N LYS A 4 -9.53 13.41 13.29
CA LYS A 4 -10.05 13.47 11.92
C LYS A 4 -8.94 13.71 10.87
N GLN A 5 -7.93 14.49 11.24
CA GLN A 5 -6.80 14.81 10.37
C GLN A 5 -5.90 13.60 10.16
N GLU A 6 -5.50 12.90 11.23
CA GLU A 6 -4.71 11.67 11.13
C GLU A 6 -5.45 10.59 10.33
N ARG A 7 -6.76 10.42 10.57
CA ARG A 7 -7.57 9.46 9.80
C ARG A 7 -7.60 9.80 8.31
N ARG A 8 -7.62 11.09 7.95
CA ARG A 8 -7.56 11.55 6.55
C ARG A 8 -6.19 11.25 5.94
N THR A 9 -5.10 11.56 6.65
CA THR A 9 -3.74 11.25 6.20
C THR A 9 -3.56 9.75 5.96
N VAL A 10 -4.01 8.91 6.89
CA VAL A 10 -3.96 7.45 6.74
C VAL A 10 -4.78 7.00 5.53
N ALA A 11 -5.98 7.57 5.30
CA ALA A 11 -6.77 7.24 4.13
C ALA A 11 -6.06 7.55 2.81
N TYR A 12 -5.38 8.69 2.70
CA TYR A 12 -4.57 8.99 1.52
C TYR A 12 -3.36 8.08 1.40
N HIS A 13 -2.68 7.77 2.50
CA HIS A 13 -1.54 6.86 2.51
C HIS A 13 -1.91 5.47 1.99
N GLU A 14 -2.95 4.86 2.56
CA GLU A 14 -3.41 3.54 2.12
C GLU A 14 -3.96 3.56 0.68
N ALA A 15 -4.63 4.66 0.28
CA ALA A 15 -5.08 4.84 -1.10
C ALA A 15 -3.91 4.99 -2.08
N GLY A 16 -2.80 5.60 -1.66
CA GLY A 16 -1.59 5.72 -2.48
C GLY A 16 -1.00 4.35 -2.82
N HIS A 17 -0.87 3.47 -1.84
CA HIS A 17 -0.49 2.07 -2.08
C HIS A 17 -1.47 1.35 -2.99
N ALA A 18 -2.78 1.48 -2.72
CA ALA A 18 -3.81 0.79 -3.48
C ALA A 18 -3.85 1.23 -4.95
N VAL A 19 -3.81 2.54 -5.22
CA VAL A 19 -3.85 3.07 -6.59
C VAL A 19 -2.60 2.70 -7.36
N THR A 20 -1.41 2.86 -6.76
CA THR A 20 -0.15 2.49 -7.42
C THR A 20 -0.10 1.00 -7.73
N GLY A 21 -0.44 0.13 -6.77
CA GLY A 21 -0.51 -1.32 -6.98
C GLY A 21 -1.64 -1.79 -7.92
N TRP A 22 -2.64 -0.94 -8.19
CA TRP A 22 -3.68 -1.25 -9.15
C TRP A 22 -3.25 -1.00 -10.60
N PHE A 23 -2.39 0.00 -10.84
CA PHE A 23 -1.99 0.42 -12.18
C PHE A 23 -0.64 -0.14 -12.64
N LEU A 24 0.20 -0.61 -11.72
CA LEU A 24 1.48 -1.22 -12.06
C LEU A 24 1.30 -2.69 -12.48
N GLU A 25 2.10 -3.14 -13.44
CA GLU A 25 1.92 -4.45 -14.08
C GLU A 25 2.36 -5.60 -13.16
N HIS A 26 3.40 -5.35 -12.37
CA HIS A 26 4.13 -6.41 -11.67
C HIS A 26 3.89 -6.45 -10.15
N THR A 27 2.94 -5.67 -9.65
CA THR A 27 2.60 -5.66 -8.23
C THR A 27 1.71 -6.83 -7.85
N ASP A 28 1.83 -7.27 -6.59
CA ASP A 28 0.96 -8.32 -6.06
C ASP A 28 -0.52 -7.88 -6.07
N PRO A 29 -1.47 -8.78 -6.38
CA PRO A 29 -2.89 -8.46 -6.38
C PRO A 29 -3.36 -7.96 -5.01
N LEU A 30 -3.97 -6.76 -4.98
CA LEU A 30 -4.55 -6.18 -3.78
C LEU A 30 -5.89 -6.87 -3.45
N LEU A 31 -5.98 -7.51 -2.27
CA LEU A 31 -7.21 -8.12 -1.78
C LEU A 31 -8.09 -7.15 -1.00
N LYS A 32 -7.47 -6.32 -0.17
CA LYS A 32 -8.19 -5.45 0.77
C LYS A 32 -7.30 -4.32 1.23
N VAL A 33 -7.87 -3.13 1.31
CA VAL A 33 -7.27 -1.97 1.96
C VAL A 33 -8.19 -1.49 3.08
N THR A 34 -7.63 -1.09 4.22
CA THR A 34 -8.40 -0.56 5.34
C THR A 34 -7.64 0.52 6.11
N ILE A 35 -8.38 1.50 6.61
CA ILE A 35 -7.90 2.57 7.49
C ILE A 35 -8.25 2.30 8.96
N VAL A 36 -8.80 1.11 9.24
CA VAL A 36 -9.12 0.69 10.60
C VAL A 36 -7.83 0.21 11.26
N PRO A 37 -7.44 0.80 12.41
CA PRO A 37 -6.19 0.44 13.07
C PRO A 37 -6.16 -1.03 13.46
N ARG A 38 -5.02 -1.69 13.25
CA ARG A 38 -4.79 -3.07 13.71
C ARG A 38 -3.52 -3.10 14.56
N GLY A 39 -3.68 -3.32 15.86
CA GLY A 39 -2.54 -3.33 16.81
C GLY A 39 -2.07 -1.93 17.18
N THR A 40 -0.90 -1.84 17.82
CA THR A 40 -0.36 -0.61 18.42
C THR A 40 0.40 0.28 17.44
N ALA A 41 0.83 -0.23 16.28
CA ALA A 41 1.70 0.47 15.34
C ALA A 41 1.11 0.70 13.93
N ALA A 42 0.07 -0.04 13.53
CA ALA A 42 -0.53 0.08 12.19
C ALA A 42 -1.84 0.86 12.24
N LEU A 43 -1.81 2.06 11.65
CA LEU A 43 -2.98 2.94 11.53
C LEU A 43 -3.88 2.57 10.33
N GLY A 44 -3.33 1.84 9.35
CA GLY A 44 -4.00 1.28 8.18
C GLY A 44 -3.32 -0.02 7.73
N PHE A 45 -3.88 -0.71 6.74
CA PHE A 45 -3.34 -1.97 6.22
C PHE A 45 -3.83 -2.27 4.79
N ALA A 46 -2.88 -2.55 3.89
CA ALA A 46 -3.11 -3.15 2.58
C ALA A 46 -2.70 -4.64 2.58
N GLN A 47 -3.60 -5.50 2.11
CA GLN A 47 -3.41 -6.95 2.04
C GLN A 47 -3.21 -7.38 0.59
N TYR A 48 -2.13 -8.11 0.33
CA TYR A 48 -1.77 -8.59 -1.00
C TYR A 48 -1.79 -10.12 -1.06
N VAL A 49 -2.00 -10.68 -2.25
CA VAL A 49 -1.74 -12.11 -2.54
C VAL A 49 -0.27 -12.23 -2.96
N PRO A 50 0.60 -12.88 -2.17
CA PRO A 50 1.99 -13.04 -2.56
C PRO A 50 2.12 -13.85 -3.84
N ASN A 51 2.96 -13.40 -4.77
CA ASN A 51 3.42 -14.24 -5.86
C ASN A 51 4.48 -15.25 -5.35
N GLU A 52 4.38 -16.52 -5.75
CA GLU A 52 5.32 -17.58 -5.36
C GLU A 52 6.66 -17.52 -6.13
N ASN A 53 6.84 -16.53 -7.00
CA ASN A 53 8.07 -16.33 -7.76
C ASN A 53 9.27 -16.01 -6.84
N LEU A 54 10.17 -16.98 -6.70
CA LEU A 54 11.41 -16.83 -5.92
C LEU A 54 12.48 -15.95 -6.59
N LEU A 55 12.35 -15.71 -7.90
CA LEU A 55 13.28 -14.90 -8.69
C LEU A 55 12.51 -13.72 -9.28
N MET A 56 12.95 -12.51 -8.96
CA MET A 56 12.33 -11.28 -9.42
C MET A 56 13.17 -10.61 -10.50
N THR A 57 12.52 -10.10 -11.55
CA THR A 57 13.17 -9.24 -12.54
C THR A 57 13.38 -7.84 -11.96
N LYS A 58 14.18 -7.03 -12.65
CA LYS A 58 14.41 -5.63 -12.27
C LYS A 58 13.11 -4.82 -12.31
N GLU A 59 12.26 -5.07 -13.29
CA GLU A 59 10.98 -4.40 -13.51
C GLU A 59 10.00 -4.72 -12.38
N GLN A 60 9.92 -5.99 -11.97
CA GLN A 60 9.11 -6.41 -10.83
C GLN A 60 9.56 -5.72 -9.52
N LEU A 61 10.87 -5.68 -9.26
CA LEU A 61 11.42 -4.98 -8.09
C LEU A 61 11.14 -3.47 -8.13
N PHE A 62 11.21 -2.87 -9.32
CA PHE A 62 10.93 -1.45 -9.49
C PHE A 62 9.47 -1.13 -9.19
N ASP A 63 8.54 -1.90 -9.75
CA ASP A 63 7.10 -1.72 -9.52
C ASP A 63 6.71 -1.91 -8.05
N MET A 64 7.24 -2.94 -7.38
CA MET A 64 7.03 -3.12 -5.94
C MET A 64 7.58 -1.96 -5.12
N THR A 65 8.73 -1.40 -5.52
CA THR A 65 9.30 -0.22 -4.87
C THR A 65 8.40 1.00 -5.05
N CYS A 66 7.91 1.23 -6.28
CA CYS A 66 6.97 2.31 -6.58
C CYS A 66 5.67 2.20 -5.77
N MET A 67 5.09 1.00 -5.69
CA MET A 67 3.90 0.75 -4.88
C MET A 67 4.15 1.02 -3.39
N THR A 68 5.30 0.57 -2.87
CA THR A 68 5.69 0.80 -1.47
C THR A 68 5.91 2.27 -1.16
N LEU A 69 6.40 3.07 -2.12
CA LEU A 69 6.56 4.52 -1.94
C LEU A 69 5.26 5.30 -2.24
N GLY A 70 4.28 4.66 -2.88
CA GLY A 70 3.01 5.27 -3.29
C GLY A 70 2.21 5.86 -2.15
N GLY A 71 2.22 5.24 -0.97
CA GLY A 71 1.52 5.77 0.20
C GLY A 71 2.04 7.13 0.63
N ARG A 72 3.36 7.26 0.76
CA ARG A 72 4.00 8.55 1.10
C ARG A 72 3.77 9.60 0.03
N ALA A 73 3.80 9.21 -1.26
CA ALA A 73 3.56 10.13 -2.36
C ALA A 73 2.14 10.73 -2.35
N ALA A 74 1.17 10.03 -1.75
CA ALA A 74 -0.23 10.46 -1.67
C ALA A 74 -0.58 11.34 -0.46
N GLU A 75 0.29 11.45 0.55
CA GLU A 75 0.08 12.25 1.78
C GLU A 75 0.17 13.78 1.56
N LYS A 76 -0.74 14.37 0.78
CA LYS A 76 -0.86 15.84 0.58
C LYS A 76 -1.95 16.49 1.43
#